data_AF-K2FVX1-F1
#
_entry.id   AF-K2FVX1-F1
#
_cell.length_a   1.000
_cell.length_b   1.000
_cell.length_c   1.000
_cell.angle_alpha   90.00
_cell.angle_beta   90.00
_cell.angle_gamma   90.00
#
_symmetry.space_group_name_H-M   'P 1'
#
loop_
_entity.id
_entity.type
_entity.pdbx_description
1 polymer ?
#
loop_
_entity_poly.entity_id
_entity_poly.type
_entity_poly.pdbx_seq_one_letter_code
_entity_poly.pdbx_strand_id
1 'polypeptide(L)'
;MGKKRKHKKLKKNRRAFAEKIFNKENIKIEKIKSEKSWGEEINKKLKGLGYFFSDISKKIKAKQEKICDRSRAIYRKVIPTLRKWNNIFCTGMACQTNIKRDMYIIVTAIFIAAVTLILAGYPQLLKSKSPEKPAEVALNEGELADKFEQENILNISTIQENIDSSNWREYKSLWYGFKIKYPQDWKAPLAQPYSRISKAGYRVSFITNEQENKNFIGFDVAVYDIARVKEFFQTDEFPKLKDESLKDAESCKNIEGHMIETGDYPAEEIYIPQEDECYNPVLFFTVVKGQYIYDITPRLKIGAMINNDLMVEVSDNLPEFFVAASSFENIDIVRPRPKPVAPKITAPKPASYKIVGGRLVCEKKNDKPGKSGKGKGKHMDMECCLDPDEYPNPNCYYDPAKYGKYLK
;
A
#
# COMPACT_ATOMS: atom_id res chain seq x y z
N MET A 1 20.77 -68.59 26.79
CA MET A 1 19.69 -67.57 26.67
C MET A 1 19.97 -66.40 25.69
N GLY A 2 21.03 -66.41 24.87
CA GLY A 2 21.41 -65.24 24.04
C GLY A 2 20.70 -65.05 22.69
N LYS A 3 20.18 -66.12 22.05
CA LYS A 3 19.59 -66.03 20.70
C LYS A 3 18.20 -65.36 20.66
N LYS A 4 17.36 -65.52 21.69
CA LYS A 4 16.02 -64.90 21.76
C LYS A 4 16.07 -63.37 21.94
N ARG A 5 17.08 -62.82 22.63
CA ARG A 5 17.24 -61.36 22.82
C ARG A 5 17.66 -60.64 21.53
N LYS A 6 18.54 -61.22 20.71
CA LYS A 6 18.94 -60.64 19.42
C LYS A 6 17.78 -60.56 18.43
N HIS A 7 16.93 -61.59 18.39
CA HIS A 7 15.79 -61.61 17.47
C HIS A 7 14.71 -60.57 17.81
N LYS A 8 14.51 -60.25 19.10
CA LYS A 8 13.54 -59.23 19.54
C LYS A 8 14.02 -57.80 19.22
N LYS A 9 15.32 -57.54 19.32
CA LYS A 9 15.93 -56.24 18.97
C LYS A 9 15.86 -55.98 17.46
N LEU A 10 16.11 -57.01 16.63
CA LEU A 10 16.00 -56.91 15.18
C LEU A 10 14.56 -56.61 14.72
N LYS A 11 13.56 -57.24 15.36
CA LYS A 11 12.13 -57.01 15.05
C LYS A 11 11.68 -55.58 15.40
N LYS A 12 12.20 -54.99 16.49
CA LYS A 12 11.90 -53.62 16.90
C LYS A 12 12.51 -52.60 15.92
N ASN A 13 13.75 -52.81 15.49
CA ASN A 13 14.41 -51.92 14.52
C ASN A 13 13.72 -51.96 13.14
N ARG A 14 13.26 -53.13 12.69
CA ARG A 14 12.50 -53.26 11.43
C ARG A 14 11.17 -52.50 11.47
N ARG A 15 10.44 -52.52 12.59
CA ARG A 15 9.20 -51.74 12.74
C ARG A 15 9.44 -50.23 12.72
N ALA A 16 10.44 -49.75 13.47
CA ALA A 16 10.78 -48.33 13.48
C ALA A 16 11.25 -47.82 12.11
N PHE A 17 11.94 -48.66 11.33
CA PHE A 17 12.35 -48.31 9.96
C PHE A 17 11.15 -48.28 9.00
N ALA A 18 10.23 -49.23 9.10
CA ALA A 18 9.00 -49.25 8.30
C ALA A 18 8.09 -48.04 8.60
N GLU A 19 7.94 -47.64 9.86
CA GLU A 19 7.20 -46.43 10.25
C GLU A 19 7.84 -45.15 9.67
N LYS A 20 9.17 -45.04 9.65
CA LYS A 20 9.86 -43.90 9.04
C LYS A 20 9.65 -43.82 7.53
N ILE A 21 9.64 -44.96 6.83
CA ILE A 21 9.37 -45.00 5.39
C ILE A 21 7.92 -44.59 5.12
N PHE A 22 6.96 -45.15 5.86
CA PHE A 22 5.54 -44.85 5.68
C PHE A 22 5.23 -43.37 5.96
N ASN A 23 5.84 -42.78 6.98
CA ASN A 23 5.66 -41.36 7.29
C ASN A 23 6.26 -40.45 6.20
N LYS A 24 7.42 -40.83 5.64
CA LYS A 24 8.05 -40.10 4.53
C LYS A 24 7.21 -40.14 3.24
N GLU A 25 6.57 -41.27 2.96
CA GLU A 25 5.66 -41.40 1.81
C GLU A 25 4.37 -40.60 1.99
N ASN A 26 3.77 -40.61 3.19
CA ASN A 26 2.57 -39.80 3.47
C ASN A 26 2.82 -38.29 3.32
N ILE A 27 3.96 -37.78 3.81
CA ILE A 27 4.35 -36.37 3.63
C ILE A 27 4.50 -36.03 2.14
N LYS A 28 5.06 -36.94 1.33
CA LYS A 28 5.21 -36.74 -0.11
C LYS A 28 3.85 -36.71 -0.82
N ILE A 29 2.91 -37.55 -0.40
CA ILE A 29 1.55 -37.59 -0.95
C ILE A 29 0.75 -36.33 -0.60
N GLU A 30 0.86 -35.82 0.63
CA GLU A 30 0.19 -34.57 1.03
C GLU A 30 0.75 -33.35 0.28
N LYS A 31 2.07 -33.29 0.08
CA LYS A 31 2.69 -32.23 -0.73
C LYS A 31 2.14 -32.21 -2.16
N ILE A 32 2.03 -33.37 -2.81
CA ILE A 32 1.47 -33.51 -4.17
C ILE A 32 -0.01 -33.11 -4.22
N LYS A 33 -0.81 -33.43 -3.19
CA LYS A 33 -2.22 -33.00 -3.11
C LYS A 33 -2.33 -31.49 -2.97
N SER A 34 -1.46 -30.85 -2.17
CA SER A 34 -1.44 -29.40 -2.01
C SER A 34 -1.06 -28.67 -3.31
N GLU A 35 -0.10 -29.20 -4.06
CA GLU A 35 0.34 -28.63 -5.34
C GLU A 35 -0.75 -28.72 -6.41
N LYS A 36 -1.51 -29.83 -6.47
CA LYS A 36 -2.67 -29.96 -7.36
C LYS A 36 -3.80 -28.99 -7.02
N SER A 37 -4.12 -28.83 -5.73
CA SER A 37 -5.13 -27.88 -5.24
C SER A 37 -4.77 -26.44 -5.59
N TRP A 38 -3.49 -26.07 -5.44
CA TRP A 38 -2.98 -24.76 -5.83
C TRP A 38 -3.06 -24.51 -7.34
N GLY A 39 -2.77 -25.52 -8.16
CA GLY A 39 -2.88 -25.42 -9.62
C GLY A 39 -4.31 -25.10 -10.10
N GLU A 40 -5.33 -25.73 -9.48
CA GLU A 40 -6.73 -25.46 -9.81
C GLU A 40 -7.18 -24.04 -9.41
N GLU A 41 -6.74 -23.54 -8.25
CA GLU A 41 -7.07 -22.18 -7.80
C GLU A 41 -6.40 -21.11 -8.69
N ILE A 42 -5.14 -21.32 -9.10
CA ILE A 42 -4.45 -20.43 -10.03
C ILE A 42 -5.16 -20.40 -11.39
N ASN A 43 -5.55 -21.56 -11.93
CA ASN A 43 -6.23 -21.63 -13.21
C ASN A 43 -7.61 -20.93 -13.17
N LYS A 44 -8.32 -21.01 -12.04
CA LYS A 44 -9.57 -20.28 -11.83
C LYS A 44 -9.37 -18.76 -11.81
N LYS A 45 -8.31 -18.27 -11.15
CA LYS A 45 -7.95 -16.84 -11.13
C LYS A 45 -7.49 -16.32 -12.50
N LEU A 46 -6.71 -17.11 -13.24
CA LEU A 46 -6.28 -16.78 -14.60
C LEU A 46 -7.45 -16.66 -15.58
N LYS A 47 -8.46 -17.55 -15.48
CA LYS A 47 -9.70 -17.42 -16.27
C LYS A 47 -10.45 -16.13 -15.94
N GLY A 48 -10.51 -15.74 -14.66
CA GLY A 48 -11.11 -14.47 -14.23
C GLY A 48 -10.41 -13.24 -14.82
N LEU A 49 -9.07 -13.25 -14.85
CA LEU A 49 -8.26 -12.20 -15.47
C LEU A 49 -8.52 -12.09 -16.98
N GLY A 50 -8.68 -13.21 -17.70
CA GLY A 50 -9.01 -13.20 -19.12
C GLY A 50 -10.29 -12.43 -19.45
N TYR A 51 -11.36 -12.60 -18.65
CA TYR A 51 -12.60 -11.84 -18.81
C TYR A 51 -12.41 -10.35 -18.52
N PHE A 52 -11.59 -10.00 -17.51
CA PHE A 52 -11.30 -8.62 -17.16
C PHE A 52 -10.53 -7.89 -18.26
N PHE A 53 -9.49 -8.51 -18.84
CA PHE A 53 -8.75 -7.93 -19.97
C PHE A 53 -9.61 -7.81 -21.23
N SER A 54 -10.53 -8.75 -21.47
CA SER A 54 -11.49 -8.65 -22.57
C SER A 54 -12.41 -7.43 -22.42
N ASP A 55 -12.92 -7.17 -21.20
CA ASP A 55 -13.78 -6.02 -20.93
C ASP A 55 -13.04 -4.67 -21.07
N ILE A 56 -11.79 -4.61 -20.59
CA ILE A 56 -10.92 -3.43 -20.78
C ILE A 56 -10.65 -3.18 -22.27
N SER A 57 -10.31 -4.21 -23.04
CA SER A 57 -10.05 -4.09 -24.47
C SER A 57 -11.27 -3.53 -25.23
N LYS A 58 -12.48 -4.00 -24.89
CA LYS A 58 -13.74 -3.47 -25.46
C LYS A 58 -13.94 -1.99 -25.12
N LYS A 59 -13.69 -1.58 -23.87
CA LYS A 59 -13.80 -0.18 -23.44
C LYS A 59 -12.79 0.73 -24.16
N ILE A 60 -11.56 0.27 -24.38
CA ILE A 60 -10.53 1.02 -25.11
C ILE A 60 -10.94 1.20 -26.58
N LYS A 61 -11.38 0.13 -27.26
CA LYS A 61 -11.86 0.21 -28.65
C LYS A 61 -13.02 1.18 -28.81
N ALA A 62 -14.02 1.12 -27.92
CA ALA A 62 -15.16 2.04 -27.93
C ALA A 62 -14.73 3.51 -27.70
N LYS A 63 -13.70 3.76 -26.88
CA LYS A 63 -13.17 5.12 -26.66
C LYS A 63 -12.38 5.61 -27.87
N GLN A 64 -11.60 4.75 -28.53
CA GLN A 64 -10.89 5.09 -29.77
C GLN A 64 -11.85 5.41 -30.92
N GLU A 65 -12.92 4.62 -31.10
CA GLU A 65 -13.96 4.91 -32.10
C GLU A 65 -14.61 6.27 -31.86
N LYS A 66 -14.97 6.61 -30.61
CA LYS A 66 -15.50 7.95 -30.27
C LYS A 66 -14.53 9.09 -30.59
N ILE A 67 -13.22 8.91 -30.35
CA ILE A 67 -12.20 9.92 -30.68
C ILE A 67 -12.07 10.06 -32.21
N CYS A 68 -12.05 8.94 -32.93
CA CYS A 68 -11.94 8.93 -34.38
C CYS A 68 -13.17 9.55 -35.07
N ASP A 69 -14.37 9.33 -34.54
CA ASP A 69 -15.60 9.95 -35.04
C ASP A 69 -15.63 11.45 -34.74
N ARG A 70 -15.14 11.87 -33.56
CA ARG A 70 -15.04 13.29 -33.20
C ARG A 70 -14.03 14.02 -34.09
N SER A 71 -12.88 13.40 -34.40
CA SER A 71 -11.91 13.98 -35.33
C SER A 71 -12.46 14.03 -36.75
N ARG A 72 -13.10 12.96 -37.25
CA ARG A 72 -13.78 12.96 -38.57
C ARG A 72 -14.86 14.04 -38.67
N ALA A 73 -15.63 14.27 -37.61
CA ALA A 73 -16.64 15.32 -37.58
C ALA A 73 -16.01 16.73 -37.64
N ILE A 74 -14.88 16.95 -36.97
CA ILE A 74 -14.11 18.20 -37.07
C ILE A 74 -13.57 18.38 -38.49
N TYR A 75 -12.93 17.36 -39.07
CA TYR A 75 -12.42 17.42 -40.46
C TYR A 75 -13.53 17.70 -41.48
N ARG A 76 -14.70 17.06 -41.36
CA ARG A 76 -15.86 17.33 -42.22
C ARG A 76 -16.39 18.76 -42.10
N LYS A 77 -16.24 19.41 -40.95
CA LYS A 77 -16.60 20.84 -40.76
C LYS A 77 -15.52 21.79 -41.30
N VAL A 78 -14.24 21.46 -41.12
CA VAL A 78 -13.11 22.34 -41.47
C VAL A 78 -12.79 22.32 -42.97
N ILE A 79 -12.91 21.18 -43.65
CA ILE A 79 -12.57 21.05 -45.08
C ILE A 79 -13.44 21.95 -45.99
N PRO A 80 -14.78 22.03 -45.84
CA PRO A 80 -15.61 22.92 -46.65
C PRO A 80 -15.28 24.40 -46.43
N THR A 81 -14.98 24.80 -45.20
CA THR A 81 -14.51 26.16 -44.89
C THR A 81 -13.18 26.44 -45.59
N LEU A 82 -12.20 25.55 -45.52
CA LEU A 82 -10.92 25.71 -46.25
C LEU A 82 -11.13 25.80 -47.76
N ARG A 83 -12.07 25.02 -48.34
CA ARG A 83 -12.40 25.09 -49.77
C ARG A 83 -13.07 26.41 -50.15
N LYS A 84 -13.94 26.95 -49.29
CA LYS A 84 -14.58 28.27 -49.48
C LYS A 84 -13.54 29.39 -49.39
N TRP A 85 -12.61 29.30 -48.44
CA TRP A 85 -11.49 30.24 -48.33
C TRP A 85 -10.57 30.16 -49.55
N ASN A 86 -10.25 28.98 -50.05
CA ASN A 86 -9.44 28.83 -51.26
C ASN A 86 -10.11 29.47 -52.48
N ASN A 87 -11.43 29.30 -52.64
CA ASN A 87 -12.16 29.96 -53.72
C ASN A 87 -12.16 31.49 -53.58
N ILE A 88 -12.33 32.03 -52.37
CA ILE A 88 -12.26 33.48 -52.08
C ILE A 88 -10.83 34.00 -52.34
N PHE A 89 -9.81 33.23 -51.95
CA PHE A 89 -8.41 33.60 -52.16
C PHE A 89 -8.04 33.59 -53.64
N CYS A 90 -8.47 32.58 -54.41
CA CYS A 90 -8.24 32.50 -55.85
C CYS A 90 -9.02 33.58 -56.63
N THR A 91 -10.22 33.98 -56.19
CA THR A 91 -10.95 35.09 -56.85
C THR A 91 -10.44 36.47 -56.43
N GLY A 92 -9.91 36.63 -55.21
CA GLY A 92 -9.42 37.90 -54.70
C GLY A 92 -7.97 38.23 -55.05
N MET A 93 -7.07 37.23 -55.09
CA MET A 93 -5.62 37.42 -55.32
C MET A 93 -5.15 37.20 -56.76
N ALA A 94 -5.98 36.63 -57.64
CA ALA A 94 -5.60 36.39 -59.03
C ALA A 94 -6.11 37.48 -60.01
N CYS A 95 -6.73 38.57 -59.51
CA CYS A 95 -7.06 39.71 -60.35
C CYS A 95 -5.78 40.52 -60.66
N GLN A 96 -5.43 40.62 -61.95
CA GLN A 96 -4.21 41.25 -62.46
C GLN A 96 -3.96 42.69 -61.99
N THR A 97 -4.97 43.38 -61.45
CA THR A 97 -4.87 44.78 -61.02
C THR A 97 -4.15 44.98 -59.68
N ASN A 98 -3.94 43.95 -58.86
CA ASN A 98 -3.38 44.08 -57.50
C ASN A 98 -2.10 43.26 -57.24
N ILE A 99 -1.39 42.84 -58.29
CA ILE A 99 -0.20 41.96 -58.20
C ILE A 99 0.86 42.50 -57.22
N LYS A 100 1.08 43.83 -57.14
CA LYS A 100 2.07 44.42 -56.23
C LYS A 100 1.73 44.22 -54.75
N ARG A 101 0.44 44.36 -54.40
CA ARG A 101 -0.04 44.16 -53.03
C ARG A 101 0.03 42.68 -52.66
N ASP A 102 -0.39 41.80 -53.56
CA ASP A 102 -0.47 40.37 -53.29
C ASP A 102 0.94 39.75 -53.20
N MET A 103 1.91 40.25 -54.00
CA MET A 103 3.32 39.92 -53.84
C MET A 103 3.86 40.33 -52.45
N TYR A 104 3.51 41.51 -51.95
CA TYR A 104 3.94 41.97 -50.62
C TYR A 104 3.37 41.07 -49.50
N ILE A 105 2.10 40.68 -49.60
CA ILE A 105 1.45 39.78 -48.63
C ILE A 105 2.13 38.41 -48.63
N ILE A 106 2.43 37.85 -49.81
CA ILE A 106 3.10 36.54 -49.92
C ILE A 106 4.52 36.61 -49.33
N VAL A 107 5.29 37.64 -49.66
CA VAL A 107 6.65 37.83 -49.12
C VAL A 107 6.62 37.98 -47.60
N THR A 108 5.66 38.74 -47.06
CA THR A 108 5.49 38.93 -45.62
C THR A 108 5.13 37.61 -44.92
N ALA A 109 4.23 36.81 -45.51
CA ALA A 109 3.85 35.51 -44.96
C ALA A 109 5.01 34.51 -44.94
N ILE A 110 5.83 34.48 -46.00
CA ILE A 110 7.04 33.65 -46.06
C ILE A 110 8.05 34.09 -45.01
N PHE A 111 8.24 35.41 -44.82
CA PHE A 111 9.13 35.95 -43.81
C PHE A 111 8.70 35.56 -42.39
N ILE A 112 7.41 35.71 -42.05
CA ILE A 112 6.88 35.31 -40.74
C ILE A 112 7.08 33.80 -40.51
N ALA A 113 6.78 32.97 -41.51
CA ALA A 113 6.98 31.52 -41.42
C ALA A 113 8.45 31.15 -41.18
N ALA A 114 9.38 31.79 -41.90
CA ALA A 114 10.81 31.59 -41.72
C ALA A 114 11.29 32.01 -40.32
N VAL A 115 10.85 33.17 -39.82
CA VAL A 115 11.16 33.64 -38.46
C VAL A 115 10.64 32.66 -37.39
N THR A 116 9.41 32.16 -37.55
CA THR A 116 8.86 31.17 -36.60
C THR A 116 9.62 29.85 -36.61
N LEU A 117 10.10 29.38 -37.76
CA LEU A 117 10.94 28.18 -37.85
C LEU A 117 12.32 28.40 -37.22
N ILE A 118 12.92 29.57 -37.42
CA ILE A 118 14.20 29.93 -36.78
C ILE A 118 14.03 30.00 -35.27
N LEU A 119 12.99 30.66 -34.76
CA LEU A 119 12.72 30.78 -33.32
C LEU A 119 12.39 29.42 -32.67
N ALA A 120 11.72 28.52 -33.38
CA ALA A 120 11.46 27.16 -32.90
C ALA A 120 12.72 26.27 -32.89
N GLY A 121 13.66 26.48 -33.83
CA GLY A 121 14.93 25.75 -33.92
C GLY A 121 16.06 26.32 -33.06
N TYR A 122 15.99 27.61 -32.69
CA TYR A 122 17.01 28.30 -31.90
C TYR A 122 17.34 27.63 -30.54
N PRO A 123 16.37 27.12 -29.77
CA PRO A 123 16.65 26.43 -28.51
C PRO A 123 17.47 25.15 -28.69
N GLN A 124 17.30 24.43 -29.81
CA GLN A 124 18.05 23.22 -30.09
C GLN A 124 19.52 23.53 -30.46
N LEU A 125 19.76 24.63 -31.16
CA LEU A 125 21.11 25.08 -31.49
C LEU A 125 21.86 25.66 -30.29
N LEU A 126 21.17 26.28 -29.34
CA LEU A 126 21.78 26.69 -28.07
C LEU A 126 22.18 25.48 -27.21
N LYS A 127 21.41 24.37 -27.30
CA LYS A 127 21.70 23.15 -26.56
C LYS A 127 22.95 22.40 -27.07
N SER A 128 23.30 22.54 -28.35
CA SER A 128 24.50 21.90 -28.93
C SER A 128 25.79 22.70 -28.78
N LYS A 129 25.70 23.96 -28.35
CA LYS A 129 26.85 24.85 -28.11
C LYS A 129 27.19 25.00 -26.63
N SER A 130 26.73 24.08 -25.78
CA SER A 130 27.27 23.96 -24.43
C SER A 130 28.79 23.93 -24.54
N PRO A 131 29.51 24.87 -23.90
CA PRO A 131 30.96 24.93 -23.99
C PRO A 131 31.52 23.56 -23.62
N GLU A 132 32.40 23.06 -24.48
CA GLU A 132 33.25 21.90 -24.24
C GLU A 132 33.82 22.09 -22.83
N LYS A 133 33.30 21.27 -21.89
CA LYS A 133 33.62 21.34 -20.47
C LYS A 133 35.15 21.37 -20.40
N PRO A 134 35.78 22.45 -19.90
CA PRO A 134 37.23 22.52 -19.79
C PRO A 134 37.63 21.29 -19.01
N ALA A 135 38.52 20.45 -19.58
CA ALA A 135 38.97 19.16 -19.06
C ALA A 135 38.83 19.14 -17.54
N GLU A 136 37.67 18.65 -17.09
CA GLU A 136 37.31 18.72 -15.70
C GLU A 136 38.36 17.89 -15.00
N VAL A 137 39.01 18.51 -14.02
CA VAL A 137 39.61 17.78 -12.91
C VAL A 137 38.53 16.77 -12.54
N ALA A 138 38.78 15.49 -12.84
CA ALA A 138 37.92 14.39 -12.43
C ALA A 138 38.00 14.35 -10.91
N LEU A 139 37.31 15.29 -10.27
CA LEU A 139 36.99 15.26 -8.87
C LEU A 139 36.21 13.97 -8.73
N ASN A 140 36.77 13.01 -8.02
CA ASN A 140 36.17 11.69 -7.83
C ASN A 140 34.72 11.90 -7.38
N GLU A 141 33.73 11.52 -8.20
CA GLU A 141 32.31 11.64 -7.87
C GLU A 141 32.02 10.98 -6.50
N GLY A 142 32.76 9.92 -6.16
CA GLY A 142 32.72 9.29 -4.84
C GLY A 142 33.15 10.20 -3.69
N GLU A 143 34.19 11.04 -3.85
CA GLU A 143 34.62 11.94 -2.76
C GLU A 143 33.60 13.07 -2.51
N LEU A 144 32.86 13.48 -3.55
CA LEU A 144 31.79 14.47 -3.41
C LEU A 144 30.56 13.86 -2.71
N ALA A 145 30.18 12.63 -3.07
CA ALA A 145 29.10 11.90 -2.41
C ALA A 145 29.41 11.67 -0.93
N ASP A 146 30.63 11.22 -0.61
CA ASP A 146 31.07 10.99 0.78
C ASP A 146 31.04 12.28 1.62
N LYS A 147 31.47 13.41 1.05
CA LYS A 147 31.44 14.71 1.75
C LYS A 147 30.01 15.17 2.03
N PHE A 148 29.13 14.99 1.06
CA PHE A 148 27.73 15.35 1.21
C PHE A 148 27.03 14.51 2.29
N GLU A 149 27.30 13.20 2.32
CA GLU A 149 26.78 12.30 3.35
C GLU A 149 27.28 12.70 4.75
N GLN A 150 28.58 12.98 4.89
CA GLN A 150 29.16 13.43 6.17
C GLN A 150 28.58 14.77 6.65
N GLU A 151 28.38 15.73 5.73
CA GLU A 151 27.78 17.03 6.06
C GLU A 151 26.33 16.88 6.51
N ASN A 152 25.54 16.03 5.84
CA ASN A 152 24.16 15.75 6.23
C ASN A 152 24.07 15.09 7.60
N ILE A 153 24.90 14.08 7.87
CA ILE A 153 24.94 13.42 9.18
C ILE A 153 25.27 14.42 10.29
N LEU A 154 26.24 15.31 10.05
CA LEU A 154 26.61 16.35 11.03
C LEU A 154 25.48 17.37 11.25
N ASN A 155 24.82 17.80 10.18
CA ASN A 155 23.69 18.73 10.25
C ASN A 155 22.52 18.13 11.03
N ILE A 156 22.17 16.88 10.73
CA ILE A 156 21.10 16.16 11.44
C ILE A 156 21.46 15.99 12.93
N SER A 157 22.69 15.57 13.26
CA SER A 157 23.14 15.46 14.66
C SER A 157 23.03 16.80 15.39
N THR A 158 23.43 17.89 14.74
CA THR A 158 23.36 19.24 15.30
C THR A 158 21.92 19.66 15.58
N ILE A 159 20.99 19.36 14.67
CA ILE A 159 19.55 19.63 14.86
C ILE A 159 19.02 18.88 16.09
N GLN A 160 19.42 17.62 16.25
CA GLN A 160 18.94 16.78 17.35
C GLN A 160 19.46 17.23 18.70
N GLU A 161 20.72 17.62 18.79
CA GLU A 161 21.31 18.15 20.02
C GLU A 161 20.67 19.47 20.45
N ASN A 162 20.22 20.28 19.49
CA ASN A 162 19.61 21.59 19.75
C ASN A 162 18.14 21.52 20.18
N ILE A 163 17.45 20.40 19.95
CA ILE A 163 16.03 20.25 20.28
C ILE A 163 15.85 19.43 21.55
N ASP A 164 15.36 20.08 22.61
CA ASP A 164 14.98 19.40 23.84
C ASP A 164 13.69 18.57 23.66
N SER A 165 13.86 17.25 23.57
CA SER A 165 12.75 16.29 23.45
C SER A 165 12.26 15.72 24.78
N SER A 166 12.75 16.24 25.93
CA SER A 166 12.42 15.71 27.26
C SER A 166 10.91 15.81 27.58
N ASN A 167 10.26 16.89 27.15
CA ASN A 167 8.84 17.16 27.39
C ASN A 167 7.92 16.66 26.26
N TRP A 168 8.45 15.96 25.26
CA TRP A 168 7.64 15.47 24.14
C TRP A 168 6.65 14.39 24.59
N ARG A 169 5.50 14.36 23.92
CA ARG A 169 4.49 13.32 24.13
C ARG A 169 4.92 12.05 23.42
N GLU A 170 4.56 10.90 23.98
CA GLU A 170 4.76 9.60 23.33
C GLU A 170 3.46 9.13 22.68
N TYR A 171 3.53 8.75 21.41
CA TYR A 171 2.47 8.01 20.73
C TYR A 171 2.84 6.53 20.70
N LYS A 172 1.89 5.66 21.06
CA LYS A 172 2.11 4.22 21.14
C LYS A 172 1.05 3.44 20.37
N SER A 173 1.49 2.61 19.42
CA SER A 173 0.64 1.70 18.67
C SER A 173 0.92 0.25 19.05
N LEU A 174 0.17 -0.27 20.02
CA LEU A 174 0.29 -1.67 20.47
C LEU A 174 -0.07 -2.68 19.38
N TRP A 175 -0.98 -2.33 18.47
CA TRP A 175 -1.41 -3.21 17.39
C TRP A 175 -0.33 -3.41 16.33
N TYR A 176 0.44 -2.35 16.07
CA TYR A 176 1.49 -2.35 15.05
C TYR A 176 2.90 -2.41 15.63
N GLY A 177 3.07 -2.35 16.95
CA GLY A 177 4.35 -2.63 17.60
C GLY A 177 5.37 -1.49 17.51
N PHE A 178 4.93 -0.23 17.57
CA PHE A 178 5.86 0.91 17.62
C PHE A 178 5.42 2.00 18.61
N LYS A 179 6.39 2.82 19.01
CA LYS A 179 6.18 4.09 19.69
C LYS A 179 7.08 5.16 19.08
N ILE A 180 6.67 6.41 19.15
CA ILE A 180 7.40 7.56 18.61
C ILE A 180 7.06 8.80 19.43
N LYS A 181 8.05 9.67 19.68
CA LYS A 181 7.82 10.95 20.37
C LYS A 181 7.42 12.04 19.37
N TYR A 182 6.65 13.01 19.84
CA TYR A 182 6.28 14.21 19.09
C TYR A 182 6.09 15.41 20.03
N PRO A 183 6.25 16.66 19.55
CA PRO A 183 6.17 17.84 20.40
C PRO A 183 4.84 17.96 21.16
N GLN A 184 4.90 18.45 22.40
CA GLN A 184 3.73 18.52 23.27
C GLN A 184 2.70 19.54 22.79
N ASP A 185 3.11 20.55 22.06
CA ASP A 185 2.27 21.59 21.50
C ASP A 185 1.67 21.18 20.13
N TRP A 186 1.85 19.95 19.65
CA TRP A 186 1.21 19.48 18.42
C TRP A 186 -0.20 18.92 18.66
N LYS A 187 -0.96 18.77 17.58
CA LYS A 187 -2.29 18.13 17.62
C LYS A 187 -2.16 16.67 18.02
N ALA A 188 -3.22 16.13 18.62
CA ALA A 188 -3.29 14.70 18.89
C ALA A 188 -3.13 13.90 17.58
N PRO A 189 -2.32 12.83 17.54
CA PRO A 189 -2.05 12.09 16.31
C PRO A 189 -3.33 11.52 15.70
N LEU A 190 -3.49 11.70 14.39
CA LEU A 190 -4.67 11.25 13.65
C LEU A 190 -4.42 9.88 13.04
N ALA A 191 -4.94 8.84 13.69
CA ALA A 191 -4.91 7.48 13.17
C ALA A 191 -5.92 7.31 12.03
N GLN A 192 -5.43 6.91 10.86
CA GLN A 192 -6.22 6.60 9.68
C GLN A 192 -6.20 5.08 9.47
N PRO A 193 -7.37 4.42 9.49
CA PRO A 193 -7.45 3.01 9.20
C PRO A 193 -7.17 2.76 7.71
N TYR A 194 -7.00 1.49 7.38
CA TYR A 194 -6.85 0.98 6.02
C TYR A 194 -7.73 1.72 4.99
N SER A 195 -7.09 2.28 3.95
CA SER A 195 -7.75 2.84 2.78
C SER A 195 -7.56 1.91 1.58
N ARG A 196 -8.60 1.74 0.75
CA ARG A 196 -8.49 0.96 -0.50
C ARG A 196 -7.51 1.56 -1.51
N ILE A 197 -7.24 2.86 -1.39
CA ILE A 197 -6.37 3.60 -2.31
C ILE A 197 -4.89 3.45 -1.91
N SER A 198 -4.61 3.23 -0.63
CA SER A 198 -3.25 3.06 -0.12
C SER A 198 -2.92 1.59 0.14
N LYS A 199 -1.66 1.23 -0.10
CA LYS A 199 -1.09 -0.06 0.29
C LYS A 199 -0.82 -0.15 1.79
N ALA A 200 -0.75 0.99 2.49
CA ALA A 200 -0.57 1.02 3.94
C ALA A 200 -1.75 0.33 4.63
N GLY A 201 -1.45 -0.54 5.59
CA GLY A 201 -2.45 -1.13 6.46
C GLY A 201 -2.92 -0.16 7.55
N TYR A 202 -2.06 0.81 7.87
CA TYR A 202 -2.27 1.81 8.90
C TYR A 202 -1.45 3.05 8.62
N ARG A 203 -1.98 4.22 8.95
CA ARG A 203 -1.24 5.48 8.92
C ARG A 203 -1.59 6.29 10.15
N VAL A 204 -0.60 6.94 10.74
CA VAL A 204 -0.84 7.95 11.78
C VAL A 204 -0.16 9.25 11.38
N SER A 205 -0.90 10.35 11.49
CA SER A 205 -0.43 11.68 11.10
C SER A 205 -0.21 12.55 12.32
N PHE A 206 0.97 13.14 12.42
CA PHE A 206 1.38 14.08 13.46
C PHE A 206 1.38 15.47 12.84
N ILE A 207 0.49 16.35 13.30
CA ILE A 207 0.22 17.64 12.64
C ILE A 207 0.54 18.78 13.61
N THR A 208 1.25 19.78 13.13
CA THR A 208 1.59 21.00 13.89
C THR A 208 0.32 21.79 14.26
N ASN A 209 0.38 22.57 15.34
CA ASN A 209 -0.70 23.49 15.70
C ASN A 209 -0.73 24.74 14.79
N GLU A 210 0.45 25.25 14.43
CA GLU A 210 0.61 26.44 13.59
C GLU A 210 0.60 26.06 12.09
N GLN A 211 -0.22 26.76 11.31
CA GLN A 211 -0.36 26.54 9.86
C GLN A 211 0.13 27.72 9.01
N GLU A 212 0.63 28.78 9.65
CA GLU A 212 1.02 30.00 8.96
C GLU A 212 2.46 29.86 8.44
N ASN A 213 2.58 29.95 7.11
CA ASN A 213 3.82 30.11 6.33
C ASN A 213 4.81 28.95 6.23
N LYS A 214 4.55 27.78 6.82
CA LYS A 214 5.39 26.58 6.60
C LYS A 214 4.90 25.73 5.42
N ASN A 215 5.85 25.25 4.61
CA ASN A 215 5.61 24.29 3.53
C ASN A 215 5.17 22.91 4.06
N PHE A 216 5.58 22.58 5.29
CA PHE A 216 5.26 21.34 5.98
C PHE A 216 4.24 21.57 7.09
N ILE A 217 3.36 20.58 7.27
CA ILE A 217 2.31 20.59 8.30
C ILE A 217 2.52 19.51 9.37
N GLY A 218 3.66 18.82 9.34
CA GLY A 218 4.02 17.73 10.25
C GLY A 218 4.59 16.52 9.51
N PHE A 219 4.34 15.31 9.99
CA PHE A 219 4.81 14.07 9.37
C PHE A 219 3.81 12.92 9.53
N ASP A 220 3.95 11.89 8.70
CA ASP A 220 3.16 10.66 8.76
C ASP A 220 4.05 9.46 9.11
N VAL A 221 3.49 8.48 9.83
CA VAL A 221 4.05 7.12 9.95
C VAL A 221 3.11 6.17 9.24
N ALA A 222 3.53 5.60 8.12
CA ALA A 222 2.80 4.61 7.34
C ALA A 222 3.30 3.20 7.68
N VAL A 223 2.39 2.26 7.93
CA VAL A 223 2.72 0.87 8.28
C VAL A 223 2.23 -0.08 7.20
N TYR A 224 3.16 -0.82 6.63
CA TYR A 224 2.93 -1.80 5.57
C TYR A 224 3.09 -3.21 6.11
N ASP A 225 2.19 -4.10 5.71
CA ASP A 225 2.36 -5.54 5.91
C ASP A 225 3.22 -6.10 4.76
N ILE A 226 4.38 -6.69 5.08
CA ILE A 226 5.30 -7.27 4.11
C ILE A 226 4.60 -8.34 3.27
N ALA A 227 3.67 -9.12 3.83
CA ALA A 227 2.92 -10.11 3.06
C ALA A 227 2.03 -9.47 1.98
N ARG A 228 1.65 -8.20 2.16
CA ARG A 228 0.83 -7.44 1.23
C ARG A 228 1.64 -6.71 0.17
N VAL A 229 2.72 -6.03 0.56
CA VAL A 229 3.57 -5.26 -0.38
C VAL A 229 4.70 -6.09 -0.99
N LYS A 230 4.98 -7.28 -0.45
CA LYS A 230 6.08 -8.20 -0.80
C LYS A 230 7.47 -7.66 -0.47
N GLU A 231 7.78 -6.45 -0.92
CA GLU A 231 9.09 -5.81 -0.83
C GLU A 231 8.94 -4.33 -0.48
N PHE A 232 9.99 -3.71 0.08
CA PHE A 232 9.95 -2.32 0.52
C PHE A 232 9.83 -1.33 -0.65
N PHE A 233 10.43 -1.63 -1.82
CA PHE A 233 10.31 -0.80 -3.02
C PHE A 233 8.88 -0.71 -3.59
N GLN A 234 7.94 -1.44 -3.01
CA GLN A 234 6.54 -1.46 -3.41
C GLN A 234 5.64 -0.67 -2.45
N THR A 235 6.17 0.04 -1.44
CA THR A 235 5.39 0.96 -0.58
C THR A 235 4.90 2.18 -1.38
N ASP A 236 3.98 2.97 -0.79
CA ASP A 236 3.43 4.15 -1.48
C ASP A 236 4.39 5.36 -1.42
N GLU A 237 5.31 5.36 -0.45
CA GLU A 237 6.35 6.37 -0.17
C GLU A 237 7.60 6.13 -1.00
N PHE A 238 7.82 4.89 -1.48
CA PHE A 238 8.98 4.59 -2.29
C PHE A 238 9.02 5.51 -3.53
N PRO A 239 10.20 6.09 -3.83
CA PRO A 239 10.37 7.04 -4.92
C PRO A 239 9.87 6.49 -6.24
N LYS A 240 9.13 7.34 -6.95
CA LYS A 240 8.65 7.02 -8.29
C LYS A 240 9.68 7.48 -9.30
N LEU A 241 9.89 6.69 -10.33
CA LEU A 241 10.68 7.11 -11.49
C LEU A 241 10.10 8.40 -12.10
N LYS A 242 10.97 9.29 -12.57
CA LYS A 242 10.58 10.51 -13.30
C LYS A 242 9.90 10.16 -14.62
N ASP A 243 10.35 9.10 -15.29
CA ASP A 243 9.81 8.59 -16.55
C ASP A 243 9.74 7.04 -16.53
N GLU A 244 8.67 6.46 -17.06
CA GLU A 244 8.50 5.00 -17.14
C GLU A 244 9.56 4.33 -18.03
N SER A 245 10.12 5.05 -19.00
CA SER A 245 11.19 4.56 -19.89
C SER A 245 12.52 4.32 -19.17
N LEU A 246 12.73 4.93 -18.00
CA LEU A 246 13.93 4.74 -17.18
C LEU A 246 13.95 3.41 -16.43
N LYS A 247 12.83 2.67 -16.43
CA LYS A 247 12.73 1.39 -15.72
C LYS A 247 13.71 0.32 -16.20
N ASP A 248 14.09 0.37 -17.48
CA ASP A 248 15.03 -0.59 -18.07
C ASP A 248 16.48 -0.09 -18.04
N ALA A 249 16.69 1.20 -17.73
CA ALA A 249 18.02 1.80 -17.62
C ALA A 249 18.76 1.20 -16.43
N GLU A 250 19.96 0.67 -16.69
CA GLU A 250 20.74 -0.05 -15.68
C GLU A 250 21.12 0.83 -14.49
N SER A 251 21.35 2.13 -14.72
CA SER A 251 21.58 3.14 -13.69
C SER A 251 20.38 3.39 -12.76
N CYS A 252 19.14 3.13 -13.22
CA CYS A 252 17.92 3.38 -12.46
C CYS A 252 17.28 2.08 -11.90
N LYS A 253 17.99 0.95 -11.96
CA LYS A 253 17.49 -0.32 -11.40
C LYS A 253 17.69 -0.41 -9.90
N ASN A 254 18.80 0.14 -9.42
CA ASN A 254 19.18 0.12 -8.01
C ASN A 254 19.14 1.53 -7.46
N ILE A 255 18.59 1.68 -6.25
CA ILE A 255 18.63 2.90 -5.46
C ILE A 255 19.93 2.98 -4.62
N GLU A 256 20.95 2.23 -5.01
CA GLU A 256 22.24 2.16 -4.31
C GLU A 256 22.86 3.56 -4.23
N GLY A 257 23.27 3.97 -3.04
CA GLY A 257 23.79 5.33 -2.76
C GLY A 257 22.77 6.32 -2.18
N HIS A 258 21.48 5.98 -2.18
CA HIS A 258 20.43 6.82 -1.55
C HIS A 258 19.92 6.28 -0.22
N MET A 259 20.39 5.09 0.19
CA MET A 259 20.11 4.50 1.49
C MET A 259 21.28 4.79 2.41
N ILE A 260 21.05 5.66 3.40
CA ILE A 260 22.06 6.09 4.36
C ILE A 260 21.79 5.38 5.69
N GLU A 261 22.73 4.56 6.12
CA GLU A 261 22.71 3.98 7.46
C GLU A 261 23.04 5.09 8.46
N THR A 262 22.02 5.64 9.11
CA THR A 262 22.15 6.84 9.94
C THR A 262 22.87 6.59 11.28
N GLY A 263 23.63 5.51 11.41
CA GLY A 263 24.37 5.12 12.61
C GLY A 263 23.44 4.71 13.77
N ASP A 264 23.14 5.66 14.65
CA ASP A 264 22.41 5.41 15.91
C ASP A 264 20.89 5.23 15.74
N TYR A 265 20.38 5.39 14.52
CA TYR A 265 18.96 5.31 14.24
C TYR A 265 18.56 3.86 14.02
N PRO A 266 17.41 3.42 14.58
CA PRO A 266 16.83 2.14 14.20
C PRO A 266 16.21 2.15 12.79
N ALA A 267 16.24 3.31 12.11
CA ALA A 267 15.66 3.54 10.80
C ALA A 267 16.75 3.86 9.78
N GLU A 268 16.59 3.34 8.57
CA GLU A 268 17.41 3.68 7.42
C GLU A 268 16.84 4.94 6.77
N GLU A 269 17.70 5.90 6.47
CA GLU A 269 17.30 7.12 5.77
C GLU A 269 17.31 6.87 4.27
N ILE A 270 16.23 7.29 3.59
CA ILE A 270 16.13 7.27 2.14
C ILE A 270 15.99 8.71 1.67
N TYR A 271 17.00 9.17 0.97
CA TYR A 271 17.08 10.53 0.45
C TYR A 271 17.48 10.54 -1.03
N ILE A 272 16.62 11.15 -1.86
CA ILE A 272 16.88 11.38 -3.28
C ILE A 272 16.86 12.89 -3.53
N PRO A 273 17.98 13.47 -4.01
CA PRO A 273 18.08 14.90 -4.29
C PRO A 273 17.23 15.28 -5.51
N GLN A 274 16.97 16.58 -5.67
CA GLN A 274 16.18 17.09 -6.80
C GLN A 274 16.84 16.83 -8.16
N GLU A 275 18.17 16.82 -8.20
CA GLU A 275 19.02 16.64 -9.37
C GLU A 275 19.04 15.20 -9.89
N ASP A 276 18.56 14.23 -9.10
CA ASP A 276 18.61 12.81 -9.46
C ASP A 276 17.97 12.53 -10.83
N GLU A 277 18.67 11.83 -11.73
CA GLU A 277 18.17 11.64 -13.10
C GLU A 277 17.02 10.62 -13.16
N CYS A 278 16.94 9.70 -12.21
CA CYS A 278 16.07 8.53 -12.23
C CYS A 278 14.74 8.76 -11.52
N TYR A 279 14.78 9.32 -10.32
CA TYR A 279 13.70 9.30 -9.36
C TYR A 279 13.23 10.71 -8.97
N ASN A 280 11.96 10.81 -8.56
CA ASN A 280 11.45 12.04 -7.97
C ASN A 280 12.08 12.26 -6.58
N PRO A 281 12.35 13.52 -6.19
CA PRO A 281 12.95 13.81 -4.90
C PRO A 281 12.06 13.30 -3.76
N VAL A 282 12.69 12.67 -2.78
CA VAL A 282 12.00 12.10 -1.61
C VAL A 282 12.94 12.13 -0.42
N LEU A 283 12.36 12.27 0.77
CA LEU A 283 13.04 12.13 2.05
C LEU A 283 12.11 11.38 2.98
N PHE A 284 12.55 10.25 3.51
CA PHE A 284 11.85 9.51 4.55
C PHE A 284 12.77 8.56 5.29
N PHE A 285 12.34 8.14 6.46
CA PHE A 285 13.01 7.08 7.21
C PHE A 285 12.20 5.79 7.11
N THR A 286 12.86 4.66 6.88
CA THR A 286 12.20 3.35 6.84
C THR A 286 12.74 2.43 7.93
N VAL A 287 11.86 1.67 8.55
CA VAL A 287 12.21 0.65 9.56
C VAL A 287 11.58 -0.66 9.15
N VAL A 288 12.34 -1.74 9.11
CA VAL A 288 11.82 -3.08 8.86
C VAL A 288 11.90 -3.91 10.14
N LYS A 289 10.76 -4.30 10.71
CA LYS A 289 10.72 -5.22 11.87
C LYS A 289 9.61 -6.25 11.78
N GLY A 290 10.01 -7.52 11.87
CA GLY A 290 9.09 -8.64 11.86
C GLY A 290 8.36 -8.76 10.52
N GLN A 291 7.05 -8.53 10.52
CA GLN A 291 6.21 -8.58 9.30
C GLN A 291 5.80 -7.19 8.78
N TYR A 292 6.38 -6.13 9.35
CA TYR A 292 5.99 -4.75 9.06
C TYR A 292 7.16 -3.92 8.56
N ILE A 293 6.84 -3.00 7.65
CA ILE A 293 7.69 -1.87 7.25
C ILE A 293 7.02 -0.60 7.76
N TYR A 294 7.80 0.31 8.36
CA TYR A 294 7.34 1.58 8.89
C TYR A 294 8.05 2.70 8.14
N ASP A 295 7.30 3.51 7.38
CA ASP A 295 7.85 4.65 6.65
C ASP A 295 7.43 5.95 7.36
N ILE A 296 8.41 6.75 7.79
CA ILE A 296 8.24 8.03 8.48
C ILE A 296 8.52 9.14 7.46
N THR A 297 7.49 9.86 7.03
CA THR A 297 7.56 10.82 5.92
C THR A 297 7.18 12.24 6.37
N PRO A 298 7.93 13.28 5.98
CA PRO A 298 7.51 14.65 6.18
C PRO A 298 6.26 14.93 5.35
N ARG A 299 5.32 15.68 5.91
CA ARG A 299 4.02 15.94 5.31
C ARG A 299 3.95 17.35 4.77
N LEU A 300 3.94 17.45 3.45
CA LEU A 300 3.77 18.70 2.72
C LEU A 300 2.33 19.22 2.81
N LYS A 301 2.20 20.55 2.89
CA LYS A 301 0.93 21.24 2.72
C LYS A 301 0.45 21.05 1.28
N ILE A 302 -0.85 20.82 1.11
CA ILE A 302 -1.43 20.66 -0.23
C ILE A 302 -1.20 21.95 -1.03
N GLY A 303 -0.54 21.83 -2.17
CA GLY A 303 -0.20 22.95 -3.05
C GLY A 303 1.07 23.71 -2.67
N ALA A 304 1.83 23.28 -1.64
CA ALA A 304 3.16 23.81 -1.40
C ALA A 304 4.08 23.46 -2.58
N MET A 305 4.92 24.42 -2.97
CA MET A 305 6.01 24.19 -3.93
C MET A 305 7.32 24.18 -3.15
N ILE A 306 8.16 23.20 -3.44
CA ILE A 306 9.49 23.09 -2.88
C ILE A 306 10.44 23.59 -3.97
N ASN A 307 11.14 24.68 -3.69
CA ASN A 307 12.06 25.30 -4.64
C ASN A 307 13.51 24.92 -4.38
N ASN A 308 13.81 24.48 -3.16
CA ASN A 308 15.13 24.05 -2.74
C ASN A 308 15.15 22.54 -2.52
N ASP A 309 16.32 22.04 -2.15
CA ASP A 309 16.46 20.65 -1.76
C ASP A 309 15.54 20.27 -0.59
N LEU A 310 14.97 19.06 -0.64
CA LEU A 310 13.99 18.59 0.33
C LEU A 310 14.60 18.40 1.72
N MET A 311 15.87 17.98 1.83
CA MET A 311 16.55 17.83 3.12
C MET A 311 16.71 19.18 3.80
N VAL A 312 17.18 20.18 3.06
CA VAL A 312 17.35 21.56 3.56
C VAL A 312 16.00 22.13 3.99
N GLU A 313 14.97 21.97 3.16
CA GLU A 313 13.63 22.50 3.46
C GLU A 313 12.99 21.84 4.69
N VAL A 314 13.19 20.54 4.89
CA VAL A 314 12.72 19.84 6.09
C VAL A 314 13.52 20.24 7.32
N SER A 315 14.85 20.37 7.21
CA SER A 315 15.73 20.88 8.27
C SER A 315 15.29 22.26 8.75
N ASP A 316 15.04 23.19 7.83
CA ASP A 316 14.75 24.57 8.19
C ASP A 316 13.33 24.77 8.71
N ASN A 317 12.36 24.04 8.16
CA ASN A 317 10.93 24.28 8.44
C ASN A 317 10.29 23.26 9.39
N LEU A 318 10.86 22.06 9.49
CA LEU A 318 10.35 20.95 10.30
C LEU A 318 11.51 20.15 10.96
N PRO A 319 12.41 20.80 11.72
CA PRO A 319 13.54 20.10 12.34
C PRO A 319 13.10 19.03 13.36
N GLU A 320 11.89 19.16 13.93
CA GLU A 320 11.31 18.17 14.83
C GLU A 320 11.09 16.80 14.16
N PHE A 321 11.05 16.75 12.82
CA PHE A 321 10.96 15.50 12.07
C PHE A 321 12.13 14.55 12.36
N PHE A 322 13.36 15.06 12.38
CA PHE A 322 14.56 14.24 12.59
C PHE A 322 14.65 13.71 14.03
N VAL A 323 14.19 14.50 15.00
CA VAL A 323 14.11 14.08 16.41
C VAL A 323 12.98 13.07 16.62
N ALA A 324 11.86 13.23 15.91
CA ALA A 324 10.78 12.25 15.93
C ALA A 324 11.25 10.92 15.31
N ALA A 325 11.90 10.96 14.16
CA ALA A 325 12.43 9.79 13.48
C ALA A 325 13.45 9.03 14.34
N SER A 326 14.38 9.70 15.02
CA SER A 326 15.32 9.02 15.94
C SER A 326 14.66 8.47 17.19
N SER A 327 13.57 9.08 17.65
CA SER A 327 12.80 8.55 18.79
C SER A 327 11.94 7.33 18.45
N PHE A 328 11.91 6.90 17.19
CA PHE A 328 11.14 5.74 16.78
C PHE A 328 11.68 4.48 17.46
N GLU A 329 10.84 3.81 18.22
CA GLU A 329 11.21 2.57 18.87
C GLU A 329 10.17 1.49 18.57
N ASN A 330 10.67 0.32 18.20
CA ASN A 330 9.81 -0.83 18.05
C ASN A 330 9.52 -1.50 19.40
N ILE A 331 8.24 -1.73 19.69
CA ILE A 331 7.76 -2.39 20.91
C ILE A 331 7.09 -3.73 20.58
N ASP A 332 6.79 -4.53 21.61
CA ASP A 332 6.07 -5.79 21.41
C ASP A 332 4.65 -5.54 20.90
N ILE A 333 4.28 -6.30 19.87
CA ILE A 333 2.93 -6.27 19.30
C ILE A 333 1.99 -6.97 20.28
N VAL A 334 1.06 -6.21 20.84
CA VAL A 334 -0.01 -6.72 21.70
C VAL A 334 -1.30 -6.76 20.90
N ARG A 335 -1.50 -7.84 20.13
CA ARG A 335 -2.80 -8.10 19.50
C ARG A 335 -3.79 -8.54 20.59
N PRO A 336 -5.00 -7.95 20.66
CA PRO A 336 -6.09 -8.53 21.42
C PRO A 336 -6.21 -9.99 21.00
N ARG A 337 -6.11 -10.92 21.95
CA ARG A 337 -6.30 -12.34 21.65
C ARG A 337 -7.65 -12.45 20.94
N PRO A 338 -7.72 -13.07 19.75
CA PRO A 338 -9.00 -13.25 19.08
C PRO A 338 -9.95 -13.87 20.09
N LYS A 339 -11.12 -13.26 20.28
CA LYS A 339 -12.14 -13.82 21.18
C LYS A 339 -12.28 -15.29 20.77
N PRO A 340 -12.12 -16.25 21.70
CA PRO A 340 -12.24 -17.65 21.36
C PRO A 340 -13.56 -17.82 20.61
N VAL A 341 -13.49 -18.42 19.42
CA VAL A 341 -14.68 -18.60 18.57
C VAL A 341 -15.73 -19.29 19.44
N ALA A 342 -16.84 -18.59 19.68
CA ALA A 342 -17.92 -19.16 20.47
C ALA A 342 -18.26 -20.52 19.83
N PRO A 343 -18.30 -21.62 20.62
CA PRO A 343 -18.50 -22.94 20.07
C PRO A 343 -19.73 -22.92 19.17
N LYS A 344 -19.56 -23.27 17.89
CA LYS A 344 -20.67 -23.31 16.95
C LYS A 344 -21.69 -24.30 17.48
N ILE A 345 -22.90 -23.81 17.77
CA ILE A 345 -24.00 -24.67 18.20
C ILE A 345 -24.29 -25.66 17.07
N THR A 346 -23.96 -26.93 17.29
CA THR A 346 -24.24 -28.05 16.35
C THR A 346 -25.57 -28.73 16.65
N ALA A 347 -26.21 -28.38 17.78
CA ALA A 347 -27.49 -28.95 18.19
C ALA A 347 -28.62 -28.58 17.21
N PRO A 348 -29.56 -29.51 16.95
CA PRO A 348 -30.75 -29.21 16.18
C PRO A 348 -31.57 -28.10 16.85
N LYS A 349 -32.26 -27.30 16.04
CA LYS A 349 -33.20 -26.31 16.55
C LYS A 349 -34.36 -27.02 17.26
N PRO A 350 -34.86 -26.49 18.38
CA PRO A 350 -36.02 -27.03 19.07
C PRO A 350 -37.24 -27.07 18.13
N ALA A 351 -38.06 -28.11 18.26
CA ALA A 351 -39.31 -28.33 17.56
C ALA A 351 -40.44 -27.41 18.05
N SER A 352 -40.50 -27.10 19.35
CA SER A 352 -41.47 -26.17 19.95
C SER A 352 -40.73 -25.11 20.75
N TYR A 353 -41.14 -23.84 20.61
CA TYR A 353 -40.54 -22.70 21.33
C TYR A 353 -41.35 -21.43 21.08
N LYS A 354 -41.15 -20.43 21.94
CA LYS A 354 -41.58 -19.04 21.76
C LYS A 354 -40.38 -18.11 21.71
N ILE A 355 -40.43 -17.02 20.94
CA ILE A 355 -39.36 -16.01 20.90
C ILE A 355 -39.69 -14.87 21.88
N VAL A 356 -38.80 -14.59 22.82
CA VAL A 356 -38.90 -13.45 23.76
C VAL A 356 -37.55 -12.74 23.82
N GLY A 357 -37.50 -11.46 23.43
CA GLY A 357 -36.25 -10.68 23.42
C GLY A 357 -35.15 -11.27 22.52
N GLY A 358 -35.53 -11.91 21.40
CA GLY A 358 -34.59 -12.57 20.49
C GLY A 358 -34.04 -13.92 20.96
N ARG A 359 -34.56 -14.46 22.08
CA ARG A 359 -34.18 -15.78 22.61
C ARG A 359 -35.33 -16.77 22.46
N LEU A 360 -35.01 -18.04 22.20
CA LEU A 360 -36.00 -19.13 22.17
C LEU A 360 -36.29 -19.57 23.61
N VAL A 361 -37.53 -19.55 24.04
CA VAL A 361 -37.97 -19.92 25.40
C VAL A 361 -39.11 -20.92 25.35
N CYS A 362 -39.40 -21.59 26.47
CA CYS A 362 -40.54 -22.50 26.60
C CYS A 362 -41.85 -21.82 26.18
N GLU A 363 -42.61 -22.44 25.27
CA GLU A 363 -43.92 -21.93 24.83
C GLU A 363 -45.00 -22.15 25.90
N LYS A 364 -44.88 -23.22 26.69
CA LYS A 364 -45.83 -23.63 27.71
C LYS A 364 -45.72 -22.77 28.98
N LYS A 365 -46.74 -21.94 29.24
CA LYS A 365 -46.79 -21.05 30.44
C LYS A 365 -46.73 -21.82 31.77
N ASN A 366 -47.42 -22.96 31.85
CA ASN A 366 -47.56 -23.78 33.06
C ASN A 366 -46.92 -25.16 32.89
N ASP A 367 -45.77 -25.20 32.23
CA ASP A 367 -45.00 -26.42 32.06
C ASP A 367 -44.63 -27.03 33.42
N LYS A 368 -45.01 -28.30 33.63
CA LYS A 368 -44.75 -29.06 34.85
C LYS A 368 -43.74 -30.15 34.51
N PRO A 369 -42.43 -29.91 34.74
CA PRO A 369 -41.40 -30.83 34.31
C PRO A 369 -41.57 -32.20 34.98
N GLY A 370 -41.67 -33.24 34.17
CA GLY A 370 -42.00 -34.60 34.60
C GLY A 370 -41.02 -35.60 34.03
N LYS A 371 -40.59 -36.58 34.83
CA LYS A 371 -39.72 -37.65 34.31
C LYS A 371 -40.49 -38.50 33.32
N SER A 372 -39.95 -38.70 32.12
CA SER A 372 -40.56 -39.64 31.18
C SER A 372 -40.51 -41.07 31.74
N GLY A 373 -41.58 -41.84 31.55
CA GLY A 373 -41.60 -43.27 31.88
C GLY A 373 -40.93 -44.16 30.83
N LYS A 374 -40.45 -43.57 29.71
CA LYS A 374 -40.04 -44.29 28.50
C LYS A 374 -38.55 -44.10 28.24
N GLY A 375 -37.74 -44.92 28.92
CA GLY A 375 -36.31 -45.10 28.60
C GLY A 375 -35.36 -44.41 29.57
N LYS A 376 -34.19 -45.05 29.81
CA LYS A 376 -33.20 -44.62 30.81
C LYS A 376 -32.13 -43.65 30.26
N GLY A 377 -32.35 -43.08 29.07
CA GLY A 377 -31.36 -42.22 28.40
C GLY A 377 -31.69 -40.75 28.56
N LYS A 378 -30.68 -39.93 28.88
CA LYS A 378 -30.82 -38.46 28.77
C LYS A 378 -30.90 -38.08 27.29
N HIS A 379 -31.88 -37.28 26.92
CA HIS A 379 -32.07 -36.79 25.56
C HIS A 379 -32.07 -35.25 25.54
N MET A 380 -31.85 -34.65 24.37
CA MET A 380 -31.83 -33.19 24.24
C MET A 380 -33.26 -32.68 24.31
N ASP A 381 -33.50 -31.60 25.05
CA ASP A 381 -34.77 -30.90 25.01
C ASP A 381 -35.04 -30.36 23.59
N MET A 382 -36.24 -30.65 23.07
CA MET A 382 -36.68 -30.19 21.76
C MET A 382 -37.84 -29.20 21.85
N GLU A 383 -38.27 -28.80 23.05
CA GLU A 383 -39.41 -27.90 23.25
C GLU A 383 -39.04 -26.59 23.98
N CYS A 384 -37.76 -26.37 24.25
CA CYS A 384 -37.27 -25.32 25.15
C CYS A 384 -37.93 -25.37 26.55
N CYS A 385 -38.50 -26.51 26.93
CA CYS A 385 -39.22 -26.74 28.17
C CYS A 385 -38.53 -27.89 28.91
N LEU A 386 -37.38 -27.57 29.54
CA LEU A 386 -36.45 -28.58 30.06
C LEU A 386 -37.07 -29.51 31.10
N ASP A 387 -37.14 -30.79 30.76
CA ASP A 387 -37.56 -31.87 31.67
C ASP A 387 -36.39 -32.42 32.53
N PRO A 388 -36.68 -33.11 33.66
CA PRO A 388 -35.65 -33.58 34.58
C PRO A 388 -34.70 -34.64 34.01
N ASP A 389 -35.13 -35.37 32.98
CA ASP A 389 -34.39 -36.41 32.26
C ASP A 389 -33.82 -35.93 30.91
N GLU A 390 -33.92 -34.64 30.61
CA GLU A 390 -33.37 -34.03 29.41
C GLU A 390 -32.09 -33.24 29.71
N TYR A 391 -31.32 -32.94 28.65
CA TYR A 391 -30.23 -31.97 28.72
C TYR A 391 -30.58 -30.71 27.91
N PRO A 392 -30.10 -29.53 28.33
CA PRO A 392 -30.49 -28.26 27.74
C PRO A 392 -30.14 -28.18 26.25
N ASN A 393 -31.07 -27.69 25.45
CA ASN A 393 -30.77 -27.32 24.08
C ASN A 393 -30.03 -25.97 24.07
N PRO A 394 -28.81 -25.90 23.50
CA PRO A 394 -28.04 -24.65 23.47
C PRO A 394 -28.69 -23.53 22.65
N ASN A 395 -29.71 -23.83 21.83
CA ASN A 395 -30.50 -22.81 21.12
C ASN A 395 -31.57 -22.16 22.02
N CYS A 396 -31.90 -22.78 23.16
CA CYS A 396 -32.94 -22.32 24.07
C CYS A 396 -32.33 -21.53 25.24
N TYR A 397 -33.09 -20.55 25.72
CA TYR A 397 -32.85 -19.85 26.97
C TYR A 397 -33.75 -20.43 28.05
N TYR A 398 -33.14 -21.00 29.08
CA TYR A 398 -33.82 -21.52 30.25
C TYR A 398 -33.67 -20.53 31.41
N ASP A 399 -34.79 -20.04 31.92
CA ASP A 399 -34.79 -19.14 33.07
C ASP A 399 -34.21 -19.86 34.31
N PRO A 400 -33.10 -19.36 34.90
CA PRO A 400 -32.52 -19.95 36.10
C PRO A 400 -33.49 -20.05 37.28
N ALA A 401 -34.47 -19.14 37.40
CA ALA A 401 -35.46 -19.18 38.48
C ALA A 401 -36.38 -20.41 38.38
N LYS A 402 -36.71 -20.84 37.15
CA LYS A 402 -37.58 -22.00 36.89
C LYS A 402 -36.81 -23.31 36.75
N TYR A 403 -35.70 -23.29 36.01
CA TYR A 403 -34.96 -24.48 35.59
C TYR A 403 -33.60 -24.65 36.26
N GLY A 404 -33.16 -23.74 37.14
CA GLY A 404 -31.82 -23.77 37.75
C GLY A 404 -31.47 -25.04 38.52
N LYS A 405 -32.49 -25.80 38.97
CA LYS A 405 -32.30 -27.13 39.61
C LYS A 405 -31.89 -28.24 38.63
N TYR A 406 -32.12 -28.05 37.32
CA TYR A 406 -31.82 -29.01 36.26
C TYR A 406 -30.57 -28.66 35.44
N LEU A 407 -30.11 -27.40 35.50
CA LEU A 407 -28.93 -26.90 34.75
C LEU A 407 -27.58 -27.23 35.41
N LYS A 408 -27.55 -28.19 36.34
CA LYS A 408 -26.37 -28.54 37.14
C LYS A 408 -25.53 -29.64 36.53
#